data_AF-A0A933Z9Q2-F1
#
_entry.id   AF-A0A933Z9Q2-F1
#
_cell.length_a   1.000
_cell.length_b   1.000
_cell.length_c   1.000
_cell.angle_alpha   90.00
_cell.angle_beta   90.00
_cell.angle_gamma   90.00
#
_symmetry.space_group_name_H-M   'P 1'
#
loop_
_entity.id
_entity.type
_entity.pdbx_description
1 polymer ?
#
loop_
_entity_poly.entity_id
_entity_poly.type
_entity_poly.pdbx_seq_one_letter_code
_entity_poly.pdbx_strand_id
1 'polypeptide(L)'
;MTTSLLLRDAEAALTRAAQDGEVTALEAAFRCWLRNEAPPSSADQTLASPLRDYVDVALAALGEVAGWGIDSTRLEDGLRWLVDVALDRVGVPAPVVTDGLAHVCLGLAARERPWLAAWHDQVLARAADTIQPTWLAGGGRVVRGQASVCAPELRVALASRGAATSTDAEANAVLEGLLRGELPDDAFHAQVLLAALAWTRRAAPVALPGQATPETVARLLAGAPRALQQWPWEDNPKTKNSRAAKWHVDNEYHVQALLWVMLAPIFPDLRREEYAPQVGPIQPRVDFGIPSLRLLIEAKFARTRAALKETVNEIAQDNSNYFTTPSAYDRLLVFVWDNGAHSEDHALVREGMRKYDRVIDAVIVSRPGHMADEPVKAAEPSGEGDAQ
;
A
#
# COMPACT_ATOMS: atom_id res chain seq x y z
N MET A 1 18.06 27.84 1.30
CA MET A 1 16.70 27.28 1.27
C MET A 1 16.79 25.96 0.54
N THR A 2 16.89 24.85 1.26
CA THR A 2 16.82 23.50 0.69
C THR A 2 15.38 23.25 0.28
N THR A 3 15.14 23.14 -1.02
CA THR A 3 13.83 22.77 -1.55
C THR A 3 13.48 21.39 -0.99
N SER A 4 12.48 21.32 -0.11
CA SER A 4 11.99 20.04 0.40
C SER A 4 11.54 19.22 -0.80
N LEU A 5 12.19 18.07 -1.02
CA LEU A 5 11.85 17.17 -2.10
C LEU A 5 10.46 16.59 -1.80
N LEU A 6 9.55 16.56 -2.78
CA LEU A 6 8.27 15.89 -2.55
C LEU A 6 8.52 14.38 -2.41
N LEU A 7 7.73 13.69 -1.58
CA LEU A 7 7.87 12.24 -1.40
C LEU A 7 7.73 11.48 -2.74
N ARG A 8 6.91 11.99 -3.66
CA ARG A 8 6.76 11.45 -5.03
C ARG A 8 8.06 11.54 -5.83
N ASP A 9 8.82 12.62 -5.66
CA ASP A 9 10.10 12.82 -6.35
C ASP A 9 11.16 11.87 -5.79
N ALA A 10 11.15 11.64 -4.48
CA ALA A 10 12.02 10.66 -3.82
C ALA A 10 11.69 9.24 -4.28
N GLU A 11 10.40 8.88 -4.34
CA GLU A 11 9.95 7.58 -4.84
C GLU A 11 10.35 7.36 -6.31
N ALA A 12 10.19 8.39 -7.17
CA ALA A 12 10.63 8.32 -8.55
C ALA A 12 12.16 8.18 -8.68
N ALA A 13 12.93 8.86 -7.83
CA ALA A 13 14.38 8.75 -7.81
C ALA A 13 14.85 7.37 -7.33
N LEU A 14 14.26 6.84 -6.26
CA LEU A 14 14.50 5.47 -5.79
C LEU A 14 14.14 4.44 -6.86
N THR A 15 13.05 4.63 -7.59
CA THR A 15 12.62 3.72 -8.66
C THR A 15 13.66 3.68 -9.79
N ARG A 16 14.26 4.82 -10.15
CA ARG A 16 15.35 4.86 -11.12
C ARG A 16 16.60 4.17 -10.60
N ALA A 17 17.04 4.51 -9.38
CA ALA A 17 18.21 3.87 -8.75
C ALA A 17 18.05 2.35 -8.65
N ALA A 18 16.83 1.86 -8.38
CA ALA A 18 16.52 0.44 -8.31
C ALA A 18 16.55 -0.29 -9.67
N GLN A 19 16.52 0.43 -10.79
CA GLN A 19 16.54 -0.10 -12.16
C GLN A 19 17.93 -0.09 -12.80
N ASP A 20 18.81 0.82 -12.37
CA ASP A 20 20.08 1.13 -13.04
C ASP A 20 21.26 0.22 -12.62
N GLY A 21 21.05 -0.77 -11.75
CA GLY A 21 22.13 -1.63 -11.23
C GLY A 21 21.87 -3.13 -11.34
N GLU A 22 22.95 -3.89 -11.55
CA GLU A 22 22.92 -5.36 -11.42
C GLU A 22 22.70 -5.75 -9.96
N VAL A 23 21.86 -6.76 -9.75
CA VAL A 23 21.62 -7.36 -8.43
C VAL A 23 21.98 -8.83 -8.47
N THR A 24 22.54 -9.33 -7.37
CA THR A 24 22.85 -10.75 -7.20
C THR A 24 21.58 -11.60 -7.07
N ALA A 25 21.71 -12.92 -7.20
CA ALA A 25 20.58 -13.84 -7.04
C ALA A 25 19.95 -13.74 -5.63
N LEU A 26 20.77 -13.56 -4.58
CA LEU A 26 20.30 -13.41 -3.20
C LEU A 26 19.58 -12.08 -2.99
N GLU A 27 20.08 -10.98 -3.56
CA GLU A 27 19.43 -9.66 -3.52
C GLU A 27 18.08 -9.68 -4.26
N ALA A 28 18.04 -10.28 -5.46
CA ALA A 28 16.81 -10.46 -6.22
C ALA A 28 15.79 -11.30 -5.43
N ALA A 29 16.23 -12.37 -4.77
CA ALA A 29 15.38 -13.19 -3.91
C ALA A 29 14.85 -12.39 -2.72
N PHE A 30 15.73 -11.64 -2.02
CA PHE A 30 15.33 -10.80 -0.89
C PHE A 30 14.30 -9.74 -1.28
N ARG A 31 14.47 -9.12 -2.45
CA ARG A 31 13.48 -8.20 -3.03
C ARG A 31 12.13 -8.87 -3.26
N CYS A 32 12.10 -10.04 -3.92
CA CYS A 32 10.85 -10.76 -4.16
C CYS A 32 10.18 -11.16 -2.85
N TRP A 33 10.95 -11.58 -1.83
CA TRP A 33 10.41 -11.85 -0.51
C TRP A 33 9.80 -10.62 0.16
N LEU A 34 10.47 -9.47 0.14
CA LEU A 34 9.94 -8.20 0.67
C LEU A 34 8.64 -7.77 -0.02
N ARG A 35 8.51 -8.05 -1.32
CA ARG A 35 7.30 -7.73 -2.12
C ARG A 35 6.22 -8.79 -2.06
N ASN A 36 6.48 -9.92 -1.40
CA ASN A 36 5.58 -11.08 -1.38
C ASN A 36 5.28 -11.61 -2.80
N GLU A 37 6.33 -11.67 -3.63
CA GLU A 37 6.32 -12.18 -5.00
C GLU A 37 6.80 -13.64 -5.07
N ALA A 38 6.60 -14.27 -6.24
CA ALA A 38 7.19 -15.56 -6.58
C ALA A 38 8.74 -15.50 -6.56
N PRO A 39 9.43 -16.65 -6.40
CA PRO A 39 10.89 -16.67 -6.48
C PRO A 39 11.38 -16.12 -7.83
N PRO A 40 12.52 -15.39 -7.86
CA PRO A 40 13.10 -14.94 -9.12
C PRO A 40 13.65 -16.15 -9.89
N SER A 41 13.68 -16.07 -11.22
CA SER A 41 14.26 -17.13 -12.07
C SER A 41 15.74 -17.41 -11.77
N SER A 42 16.46 -16.43 -11.24
CA SER A 42 17.85 -16.61 -10.76
C SER A 42 17.97 -17.59 -9.59
N ALA A 43 16.88 -17.89 -8.88
CA ALA A 43 16.86 -18.86 -7.78
C ALA A 43 16.65 -20.30 -8.27
N ASP A 44 16.11 -20.53 -9.48
CA ASP A 44 15.66 -21.86 -9.94
C ASP A 44 16.74 -22.94 -9.81
N GLN A 45 17.99 -22.60 -10.15
CA GLN A 45 19.12 -23.53 -10.04
C GLN A 45 19.48 -23.85 -8.58
N THR A 46 19.54 -22.83 -7.72
CA THR A 46 19.76 -22.98 -6.27
C THR A 46 18.65 -23.84 -5.65
N LEU A 47 17.41 -23.65 -6.10
CA LEU A 47 16.24 -24.42 -5.67
C LEU A 47 16.24 -25.86 -6.19
N ALA A 48 17.12 -26.24 -7.12
CA ALA A 48 17.21 -27.56 -7.72
C ALA A 48 18.51 -28.32 -7.38
N SER A 49 19.54 -27.64 -6.87
CA SER A 49 20.89 -28.20 -6.71
C SER A 49 21.27 -28.45 -5.25
N PRO A 50 22.28 -29.30 -4.95
CA PRO A 50 22.84 -29.42 -3.60
C PRO A 50 23.43 -28.09 -3.12
N LEU A 51 23.10 -27.70 -1.89
CA LEU A 51 23.54 -26.42 -1.30
C LEU A 51 24.96 -26.57 -0.74
N ARG A 52 25.96 -26.11 -1.50
CA ARG A 52 27.40 -26.17 -1.16
C ARG A 52 28.12 -24.85 -1.38
N ASP A 53 27.35 -23.78 -1.43
CA ASP A 53 27.80 -22.39 -1.39
C ASP A 53 26.97 -21.65 -0.34
N TYR A 54 27.59 -20.71 0.39
CA TYR A 54 26.90 -20.04 1.49
C TYR A 54 25.78 -19.10 1.02
N VAL A 55 25.92 -18.51 -0.17
CA VAL A 55 24.90 -17.64 -0.78
C VAL A 55 23.68 -18.48 -1.15
N ASP A 56 23.92 -19.66 -1.72
CA ASP A 56 22.85 -20.61 -2.04
C ASP A 56 22.11 -21.09 -0.79
N VAL A 57 22.85 -21.38 0.30
CA VAL A 57 22.25 -21.74 1.60
C VAL A 57 21.42 -20.58 2.17
N ALA A 58 21.93 -19.35 2.11
CA ALA A 58 21.20 -18.15 2.55
C ALA A 58 19.94 -17.91 1.71
N LEU A 59 20.01 -18.10 0.40
CA LEU A 59 18.86 -18.01 -0.51
C LEU A 59 17.80 -19.06 -0.17
N ALA A 60 18.22 -20.32 0.04
CA ALA A 60 17.30 -21.40 0.40
C ALA A 60 16.66 -21.16 1.78
N ALA A 61 17.41 -20.63 2.75
CA ALA A 61 16.88 -20.21 4.05
C ALA A 61 15.79 -19.14 3.91
N LEU A 62 16.03 -18.11 3.08
CA LEU A 62 15.02 -17.11 2.75
C LEU A 62 13.80 -17.75 2.06
N GLY A 63 14.03 -18.66 1.12
CA GLY A 63 12.98 -19.34 0.38
C GLY A 63 12.06 -20.19 1.25
N GLU A 64 12.58 -20.80 2.32
CA GLU A 64 11.78 -21.53 3.31
C GLU A 64 10.82 -20.57 4.02
N VAL A 65 11.33 -19.43 4.50
CA VAL A 65 10.54 -18.39 5.18
C VAL A 65 9.53 -17.75 4.21
N ALA A 66 9.88 -17.65 2.92
CA ALA A 66 9.02 -17.13 1.88
C ALA A 66 7.93 -18.12 1.41
N GLY A 67 8.02 -19.40 1.79
CA GLY A 67 7.08 -20.43 1.36
C GLY A 67 7.26 -20.89 -0.08
N TRP A 68 8.47 -20.78 -0.64
CA TRP A 68 8.77 -21.13 -2.04
C TRP A 68 8.94 -22.65 -2.29
N GLY A 69 8.47 -23.50 -1.38
CA GLY A 69 8.51 -24.95 -1.56
C GLY A 69 9.91 -25.56 -1.49
N ILE A 70 10.79 -25.01 -0.63
CA ILE A 70 12.12 -25.57 -0.40
C ILE A 70 12.00 -26.96 0.25
N ASP A 71 12.68 -27.95 -0.32
CA ASP A 71 12.90 -29.24 0.34
C ASP A 71 13.67 -29.04 1.65
N SER A 72 12.98 -29.25 2.78
CA SER A 72 13.53 -29.05 4.12
C SER A 72 14.74 -29.96 4.41
N THR A 73 14.79 -31.17 3.84
CA THR A 73 15.93 -32.09 4.07
C THR A 73 17.20 -31.56 3.43
N ARG A 74 17.08 -31.05 2.21
CA ARG A 74 18.19 -30.43 1.49
C ARG A 74 18.65 -29.12 2.14
N LEU A 75 17.71 -28.31 2.66
CA LEU A 75 18.08 -27.13 3.43
C LEU A 75 18.83 -27.50 4.70
N GLU A 76 18.37 -28.51 5.45
CA GLU A 76 19.10 -29.00 6.62
C GLU A 76 20.53 -29.46 6.28
N ASP A 77 20.68 -30.23 5.20
CA ASP A 77 21.99 -30.70 4.74
C ASP A 77 22.91 -29.56 4.29
N GLY A 78 22.36 -28.51 3.68
CA GLY A 78 23.09 -27.30 3.32
C GLY A 78 23.55 -26.51 4.55
N LEU A 79 22.66 -26.33 5.52
CA LEU A 79 22.96 -25.63 6.77
C LEU A 79 24.00 -26.39 7.61
N ARG A 80 23.91 -27.72 7.70
CA ARG A 80 24.93 -28.54 8.38
C ARG A 80 26.29 -28.44 7.69
N TRP A 81 26.30 -28.54 6.36
CA TRP A 81 27.52 -28.32 5.58
C TRP A 81 28.14 -26.95 5.88
N LEU A 82 27.34 -25.89 5.92
CA LEU A 82 27.81 -24.53 6.18
C LEU A 82 28.40 -24.39 7.60
N VAL A 83 27.82 -25.05 8.60
CA VAL A 83 28.35 -25.08 9.97
C VAL A 83 29.75 -25.71 10.03
N ASP A 84 30.01 -26.70 9.19
CA ASP A 84 31.30 -27.39 9.11
C ASP A 84 32.38 -26.60 8.33
N VAL A 85 31.99 -25.52 7.61
CA VAL A 85 32.94 -24.67 6.89
C VAL A 85 33.75 -23.83 7.88
N ALA A 86 35.07 -23.83 7.70
CA ALA A 86 35.97 -22.98 8.46
C ALA A 86 35.66 -21.49 8.23
N LEU A 87 35.38 -20.76 9.30
CA LEU A 87 35.05 -19.32 9.28
C LEU A 87 36.25 -18.40 9.04
N ASP A 88 37.47 -18.94 9.15
CA ASP A 88 38.71 -18.19 8.95
C ASP A 88 39.73 -19.09 8.23
N ARG A 89 40.49 -18.51 7.29
CA ARG A 89 41.66 -19.15 6.68
C ARG A 89 42.83 -18.19 6.67
N VAL A 90 43.89 -18.53 7.41
CA VAL A 90 45.14 -17.73 7.45
C VAL A 90 44.89 -16.25 7.79
N GLY A 91 44.00 -15.99 8.76
CA GLY A 91 43.65 -14.64 9.20
C GLY A 91 42.71 -13.86 8.27
N VAL A 92 42.23 -14.46 7.18
CA VAL A 92 41.19 -13.89 6.32
C VAL A 92 39.84 -14.50 6.69
N PRO A 93 38.84 -13.69 7.09
CA PRO A 93 37.48 -14.17 7.34
C PRO A 93 36.87 -14.81 6.09
N ALA A 94 36.09 -15.86 6.27
CA ALA A 94 35.30 -16.43 5.19
C ALA A 94 34.26 -15.40 4.69
N PRO A 95 33.88 -15.39 3.38
CA PRO A 95 32.96 -14.39 2.84
C PRO A 95 31.63 -14.24 3.60
N VAL A 96 31.08 -15.36 4.09
CA VAL A 96 29.85 -15.38 4.92
C VAL A 96 29.98 -14.56 6.21
N VAL A 97 31.20 -14.34 6.71
CA VAL A 97 31.44 -13.53 7.91
C VAL A 97 31.20 -12.06 7.63
N THR A 98 31.52 -11.58 6.45
CA THR A 98 31.37 -10.17 6.07
C THR A 98 30.07 -9.86 5.32
N ASP A 99 29.35 -10.86 4.82
CA ASP A 99 28.16 -10.67 3.99
C ASP A 99 26.90 -10.36 4.80
N GLY A 100 26.52 -9.09 4.86
CA GLY A 100 25.39 -8.60 5.63
C GLY A 100 24.04 -9.19 5.23
N LEU A 101 23.83 -9.47 3.93
CA LEU A 101 22.56 -10.02 3.45
C LEU A 101 22.45 -11.50 3.81
N ALA A 102 23.57 -12.24 3.73
CA ALA A 102 23.63 -13.62 4.20
C ALA A 102 23.31 -13.69 5.70
N HIS A 103 23.83 -12.80 6.54
CA HIS A 103 23.49 -12.74 7.97
C HIS A 103 21.99 -12.53 8.22
N VAL A 104 21.33 -11.67 7.44
CA VAL A 104 19.87 -11.47 7.55
C VAL A 104 19.13 -12.76 7.19
N CYS A 105 19.47 -13.40 6.08
CA CYS A 105 18.76 -14.59 5.61
C CYS A 105 19.01 -15.82 6.50
N LEU A 106 20.27 -16.05 6.90
CA LEU A 106 20.64 -17.12 7.82
C LEU A 106 20.07 -16.87 9.23
N GLY A 107 19.99 -15.62 9.66
CA GLY A 107 19.33 -15.22 10.91
C GLY A 107 17.86 -15.64 10.96
N LEU A 108 17.13 -15.53 9.83
CA LEU A 108 15.74 -16.01 9.74
C LEU A 108 15.64 -17.53 9.95
N ALA A 109 16.51 -18.31 9.29
CA ALA A 109 16.55 -19.76 9.50
C ALA A 109 17.00 -20.14 10.92
N ALA A 110 17.93 -19.38 11.51
CA ALA A 110 18.45 -19.59 12.85
C ALA A 110 17.42 -19.32 13.95
N ARG A 111 16.43 -18.46 13.67
CA ARG A 111 15.32 -18.17 14.59
C ARG A 111 14.57 -19.44 15.02
N GLU A 112 14.37 -20.36 14.07
CA GLU A 112 13.65 -21.62 14.29
C GLU A 112 14.59 -22.81 14.60
N ARG A 113 15.91 -22.58 14.62
CA ARG A 113 16.93 -23.65 14.71
C ARG A 113 17.99 -23.33 15.77
N PRO A 114 17.83 -23.80 17.04
CA PRO A 114 18.75 -23.49 18.13
C PRO A 114 20.22 -23.84 17.86
N TRP A 115 20.47 -24.95 17.16
CA TRP A 115 21.83 -25.37 16.81
C TRP A 115 22.51 -24.42 15.80
N LEU A 116 21.74 -23.91 14.83
CA LEU A 116 22.22 -22.93 13.85
C LEU A 116 22.39 -21.56 14.50
N ALA A 117 21.50 -21.19 15.41
CA ALA A 117 21.57 -19.97 16.20
C ALA A 117 22.91 -19.82 16.93
N ALA A 118 23.41 -20.89 17.55
CA ALA A 118 24.70 -20.91 18.24
C ALA A 118 25.88 -20.68 17.28
N TRP A 119 25.86 -21.31 16.09
CA TRP A 119 26.87 -21.07 15.05
C TRP A 119 26.79 -19.62 14.52
N HIS A 120 25.58 -19.13 14.22
CA HIS A 120 25.38 -17.78 13.71
C HIS A 120 25.84 -16.70 14.70
N ASP A 121 25.68 -16.91 16.01
CA ASP A 121 26.25 -16.02 17.04
C ASP A 121 27.78 -15.96 16.96
N GLN A 122 28.45 -17.08 16.63
CA GLN A 122 29.90 -17.12 16.42
C GLN A 122 30.34 -16.40 15.14
N VAL A 123 29.55 -16.47 14.07
CA VAL A 123 29.80 -15.72 12.83
C VAL A 123 29.65 -14.23 13.08
N LEU A 124 28.55 -13.80 13.71
CA LEU A 124 28.29 -12.40 14.05
C LEU A 124 29.33 -11.81 15.02
N ALA A 125 29.86 -12.61 15.95
CA ALA A 125 30.93 -12.18 16.84
C ALA A 125 32.25 -11.92 16.09
N ARG A 126 32.55 -12.68 15.04
CA ARG A 126 33.72 -12.48 14.18
C ARG A 126 33.54 -11.34 13.19
N ALA A 127 32.32 -11.15 12.70
CA ALA A 127 31.99 -10.11 11.75
C ALA A 127 32.30 -8.71 12.31
N ALA A 128 32.08 -8.47 13.61
CA ALA A 128 32.32 -7.18 14.26
C ALA A 128 31.78 -5.99 13.42
N ASP A 129 32.66 -5.09 12.97
CA ASP A 129 32.41 -3.91 12.13
C ASP A 129 32.74 -4.13 10.64
N THR A 130 33.04 -5.36 10.24
CA THR A 130 33.44 -5.71 8.86
C THR A 130 32.27 -6.08 7.93
N ILE A 131 31.04 -6.02 8.42
CA ILE A 131 29.84 -6.36 7.64
C ILE A 131 29.66 -5.39 6.46
N GLN A 132 29.43 -5.95 5.28
CA GLN A 132 29.15 -5.24 4.04
C GLN A 132 27.86 -5.75 3.36
N PRO A 133 27.07 -4.83 2.77
CA PRO A 133 27.08 -3.39 3.00
C PRO A 133 26.86 -3.03 4.48
N THR A 134 27.48 -1.95 4.96
CA THR A 134 27.45 -1.55 6.38
C THR A 134 26.03 -1.26 6.90
N TRP A 135 25.12 -0.81 6.05
CA TRP A 135 23.72 -0.57 6.41
C TRP A 135 22.94 -1.86 6.72
N LEU A 136 23.44 -3.03 6.33
CA LEU A 136 22.89 -4.34 6.72
C LEU A 136 23.38 -4.83 8.10
N ALA A 137 24.34 -4.13 8.71
CA ALA A 137 24.87 -4.51 10.01
C ALA A 137 23.77 -4.58 11.08
N GLY A 138 23.87 -5.60 11.94
CA GLY A 138 22.87 -5.89 12.97
C GLY A 138 21.58 -6.56 12.48
N GLY A 139 21.33 -6.60 11.16
CA GLY A 139 20.15 -7.22 10.57
C GLY A 139 19.95 -8.68 10.98
N GLY A 140 21.00 -9.50 10.95
CA GLY A 140 20.98 -10.90 11.39
C GLY A 140 20.58 -11.10 12.85
N ARG A 141 20.90 -10.14 13.74
CA ARG A 141 20.45 -10.17 15.15
C ARG A 141 18.98 -9.74 15.27
N VAL A 142 18.59 -8.70 14.53
CA VAL A 142 17.22 -8.16 14.53
C VAL A 142 16.20 -9.23 14.11
N VAL A 143 16.46 -9.98 13.03
CA VAL A 143 15.54 -11.03 12.56
C VAL A 143 15.39 -12.20 13.54
N ARG A 144 16.38 -12.39 14.42
CA ARG A 144 16.35 -13.36 15.53
C ARG A 144 15.63 -12.83 16.78
N GLY A 145 15.06 -11.62 16.73
CA GLY A 145 14.42 -10.97 17.88
C GLY A 145 15.41 -10.46 18.93
N GLN A 146 16.69 -10.34 18.60
CA GLN A 146 17.70 -9.80 19.50
C GLN A 146 17.81 -8.28 19.36
N ALA A 147 18.10 -7.59 20.47
CA ALA A 147 18.40 -6.16 20.44
C ALA A 147 19.72 -5.90 19.69
N SER A 148 19.68 -5.05 18.66
CA SER A 148 20.85 -4.66 17.88
C SER A 148 20.59 -3.33 17.19
N VAL A 149 21.65 -2.54 16.94
CA VAL A 149 21.57 -1.35 16.08
C VAL A 149 21.56 -1.81 14.63
N CYS A 150 20.61 -1.31 13.85
CA CYS A 150 20.38 -1.67 12.45
C CYS A 150 19.83 -0.42 11.76
N ALA A 151 20.12 -0.27 10.46
CA ALA A 151 19.63 0.85 9.68
C ALA A 151 18.09 0.92 9.72
N PRO A 152 17.48 2.12 9.93
CA PRO A 152 16.03 2.27 10.02
C PRO A 152 15.29 1.65 8.83
N GLU A 153 15.79 1.84 7.62
CA GLU A 153 15.21 1.32 6.38
C GLU A 153 15.19 -0.22 6.33
N LEU A 154 16.25 -0.87 6.80
CA LEU A 154 16.29 -2.33 6.88
C LEU A 154 15.29 -2.83 7.92
N ARG A 155 15.24 -2.22 9.11
CA ARG A 155 14.31 -2.63 10.16
C ARG A 155 12.85 -2.44 9.76
N VAL A 156 12.52 -1.31 9.13
CA VAL A 156 11.18 -1.01 8.59
C VAL A 156 10.82 -1.99 7.47
N ALA A 157 11.74 -2.30 6.56
CA ALA A 157 11.52 -3.31 5.51
C ALA A 157 11.29 -4.71 6.09
N LEU A 158 12.08 -5.15 7.07
CA LEU A 158 11.89 -6.44 7.75
C LEU A 158 10.57 -6.52 8.52
N ALA A 159 10.17 -5.42 9.17
CA ALA A 159 8.88 -5.33 9.87
C ALA A 159 7.69 -5.53 8.91
N SER A 160 7.81 -5.08 7.66
CA SER A 160 6.78 -5.29 6.63
C SER A 160 6.49 -6.77 6.32
N ARG A 161 7.41 -7.67 6.69
CA ARG A 161 7.29 -9.13 6.54
C ARG A 161 7.13 -9.87 7.87
N GLY A 162 6.95 -9.15 8.98
CA GLY A 162 6.87 -9.75 10.33
C GLY A 162 8.20 -10.35 10.81
N ALA A 163 9.30 -10.08 10.13
CA ALA A 163 10.63 -10.55 10.50
C ALA A 163 11.28 -9.72 11.62
N ALA A 164 10.81 -8.50 11.83
CA ALA A 164 11.27 -7.58 12.87
C ALA A 164 10.11 -6.75 13.44
N THR A 165 10.37 -6.01 14.51
CA THR A 165 9.52 -4.91 14.97
C THR A 165 10.18 -3.59 14.58
N SER A 166 9.36 -2.60 14.17
CA SER A 166 9.79 -1.23 13.90
C SER A 166 8.99 -0.24 14.74
N THR A 167 9.54 0.94 14.95
CA THR A 167 8.90 2.07 15.64
C THR A 167 8.51 3.19 14.67
N ASP A 168 7.58 4.05 15.07
CA ASP A 168 7.23 5.25 14.30
C ASP A 168 8.43 6.18 14.10
N ALA A 169 9.34 6.24 15.08
CA ALA A 169 10.57 7.03 14.97
C ALA A 169 11.47 6.54 13.83
N GLU A 170 11.58 5.23 13.63
CA GLU A 170 12.36 4.65 12.53
C GLU A 170 11.68 4.87 11.18
N ALA A 171 10.36 4.73 11.12
CA ALA A 171 9.60 5.04 9.91
C ALA A 171 9.72 6.52 9.52
N ASN A 172 9.65 7.42 10.50
CA ASN A 172 9.85 8.86 10.30
C ASN A 172 11.28 9.19 9.87
N ALA A 173 12.30 8.53 10.46
CA ALA A 173 13.68 8.72 10.05
C ALA A 173 13.91 8.37 8.57
N VAL A 174 13.30 7.29 8.08
CA VAL A 174 13.33 6.92 6.65
C VAL A 174 12.68 8.02 5.80
N LEU A 175 11.51 8.51 6.18
CA LEU A 175 10.83 9.59 5.44
C LEU A 175 11.65 10.89 5.43
N GLU A 176 12.18 11.29 6.58
CA GLU A 176 12.97 12.52 6.72
C GLU A 176 14.28 12.46 5.92
N GLY A 177 14.94 11.31 5.85
CA GLY A 177 16.11 11.12 4.98
C GLY A 177 15.76 11.31 3.50
N LEU A 178 14.68 10.66 3.05
CA LEU A 178 14.21 10.78 1.66
C LEU A 178 13.78 12.21 1.30
N LEU A 179 13.09 12.92 2.21
CA LEU A 179 12.70 14.32 2.01
C LEU A 179 13.90 15.28 1.98
N ARG A 180 15.01 14.90 2.61
CA ARG A 180 16.30 15.59 2.51
C ARG A 180 17.10 15.24 1.25
N GLY A 181 16.61 14.30 0.44
CA GLY A 181 17.28 13.83 -0.77
C GLY A 181 18.41 12.84 -0.51
N GLU A 182 18.43 12.20 0.66
CA GLU A 182 19.37 11.11 0.98
C GLU A 182 18.93 9.86 0.21
N LEU A 183 19.55 9.64 -0.95
CA LEU A 183 19.31 8.49 -1.82
C LEU A 183 20.52 7.55 -1.77
N PRO A 184 20.32 6.23 -1.83
CA PRO A 184 21.42 5.28 -1.88
C PRO A 184 22.08 5.27 -3.26
N ASP A 185 23.35 4.88 -3.28
CA ASP A 185 24.14 4.75 -4.51
C ASP A 185 24.02 3.36 -5.16
N ASP A 186 23.45 2.37 -4.45
CA ASP A 186 23.29 0.99 -4.95
C ASP A 186 21.83 0.59 -5.16
N ALA A 187 21.61 -0.21 -6.21
CA ALA A 187 20.27 -0.60 -6.65
C ALA A 187 19.54 -1.48 -5.63
N PHE A 188 20.26 -2.30 -4.86
CA PHE A 188 19.66 -3.18 -3.86
C PHE A 188 19.12 -2.38 -2.66
N HIS A 189 19.90 -1.43 -2.14
CA HIS A 189 19.48 -0.53 -1.07
C HIS A 189 18.29 0.33 -1.49
N ALA A 190 18.26 0.81 -2.74
CA ALA A 190 17.09 1.51 -3.30
C ALA A 190 15.84 0.63 -3.29
N GLN A 191 15.97 -0.66 -3.62
CA GLN A 191 14.85 -1.62 -3.57
C GLN A 191 14.35 -1.87 -2.15
N VAL A 192 15.25 -1.95 -1.16
CA VAL A 192 14.87 -2.10 0.25
C VAL A 192 14.19 -0.83 0.79
N LEU A 193 14.68 0.36 0.42
CA LEU A 193 14.03 1.63 0.77
C LEU A 193 12.64 1.76 0.14
N LEU A 194 12.44 1.31 -1.09
CA LEU A 194 11.10 1.25 -1.70
C LEU A 194 10.15 0.34 -0.91
N ALA A 195 10.63 -0.83 -0.44
CA ALA A 195 9.84 -1.72 0.39
C ALA A 195 9.50 -1.09 1.76
N ALA A 196 10.48 -0.43 2.39
CA ALA A 196 10.30 0.30 3.64
C ALA A 196 9.27 1.44 3.48
N LEU A 197 9.37 2.22 2.40
CA LEU A 197 8.44 3.31 2.09
C LEU A 197 7.01 2.79 1.87
N ALA A 198 6.86 1.69 1.14
CA ALA A 198 5.55 1.06 0.93
C ALA A 198 4.93 0.57 2.25
N TRP A 199 5.75 0.16 3.23
CA TRP A 199 5.28 -0.17 4.58
C TRP A 199 4.91 1.08 5.39
N THR A 200 5.76 2.10 5.41
CA THR A 200 5.47 3.36 6.10
C THR A 200 4.14 3.97 5.61
N ARG A 201 3.84 3.87 4.31
CA ARG A 201 2.55 4.30 3.75
C ARG A 201 1.34 3.44 4.16
N ARG A 202 1.54 2.17 4.52
CA ARG A 202 0.48 1.27 5.02
C ARG A 202 0.20 1.47 6.50
N ALA A 203 1.22 1.81 7.28
CA ALA A 203 1.11 2.14 8.71
C ALA A 203 0.68 3.60 8.95
N ALA A 204 0.96 4.51 8.01
CA ALA A 204 0.55 5.90 8.10
C ALA A 204 -0.96 6.09 7.89
N PRO A 205 -1.59 7.05 8.59
CA PRO A 205 -2.92 7.53 8.25
C PRO A 205 -2.99 7.92 6.77
N VAL A 206 -4.09 7.58 6.09
CA VAL A 206 -4.30 7.88 4.65
C VAL A 206 -4.09 9.37 4.36
N ALA A 207 -4.40 10.24 5.33
CA ALA A 207 -4.08 11.66 5.30
C ALA A 207 -3.38 12.08 6.59
N LEU A 208 -2.23 12.73 6.45
CA LEU A 208 -1.58 13.48 7.53
C LEU A 208 -2.05 14.94 7.43
N PRO A 209 -2.65 15.52 8.49
CA PRO A 209 -3.03 16.92 8.50
C PRO A 209 -1.83 17.82 8.15
N GLY A 210 -2.00 18.71 7.17
CA GLY A 210 -0.95 19.61 6.69
C GLY A 210 0.01 19.05 5.63
N GLN A 211 -0.07 17.76 5.29
CA GLN A 211 0.73 17.13 4.22
C GLN A 211 -0.12 16.45 3.14
N ALA A 212 -1.44 16.61 3.18
CA ALA A 212 -2.35 16.01 2.22
C ALA A 212 -2.15 16.61 0.81
N THR A 213 -2.31 15.78 -0.21
CA THR A 213 -2.37 16.19 -1.62
C THR A 213 -3.74 15.85 -2.20
N PRO A 214 -4.11 16.36 -3.39
CA PRO A 214 -5.35 15.93 -4.03
C PRO A 214 -5.45 14.41 -4.28
N GLU A 215 -4.33 13.74 -4.56
CA GLU A 215 -4.26 12.28 -4.69
C GLU A 215 -4.48 11.58 -3.34
N THR A 216 -4.12 12.23 -2.23
CA THR A 216 -4.49 11.75 -0.89
C THR A 216 -6.01 11.75 -0.71
N VAL A 217 -6.71 12.77 -1.19
CA VAL A 217 -8.18 12.82 -1.17
C VAL A 217 -8.77 11.69 -2.01
N ALA A 218 -8.25 11.47 -3.23
CA ALA A 218 -8.70 10.36 -4.09
C ALA A 218 -8.53 8.99 -3.41
N ARG A 219 -7.38 8.74 -2.77
CA ARG A 219 -7.12 7.50 -2.02
C ARG A 219 -8.03 7.35 -0.80
N LEU A 220 -8.30 8.44 -0.08
CA LEU A 220 -9.22 8.45 1.05
C LEU A 220 -10.64 8.07 0.61
N LEU A 221 -11.14 8.69 -0.45
CA LEU A 221 -12.47 8.41 -0.99
C LEU A 221 -12.57 7.01 -1.60
N ALA A 222 -11.51 6.50 -2.22
CA ALA A 222 -11.44 5.11 -2.69
C ALA A 222 -11.53 4.09 -1.53
N GLY A 223 -11.30 4.52 -0.29
CA GLY A 223 -11.54 3.74 0.92
C GLY A 223 -13.01 3.66 1.36
N ALA A 224 -13.94 4.36 0.70
CA ALA A 224 -15.36 4.36 1.06
C ALA A 224 -15.98 2.96 1.21
N PRO A 225 -15.70 1.95 0.35
CA PRO A 225 -16.20 0.59 0.54
C PRO A 225 -15.85 -0.01 1.91
N ARG A 226 -14.66 0.30 2.46
CA ARG A 226 -14.24 -0.15 3.78
C ARG A 226 -15.04 0.53 4.88
N ALA A 227 -15.28 1.84 4.78
CA ALA A 227 -16.14 2.56 5.72
C ALA A 227 -17.58 2.01 5.71
N LEU A 228 -18.07 1.66 4.53
CA LEU A 228 -19.42 1.15 4.35
C LEU A 228 -19.64 -0.27 4.89
N GLN A 229 -18.58 -1.02 5.25
CA GLN A 229 -18.73 -2.33 5.90
C GLN A 229 -19.48 -2.26 7.24
N GLN A 230 -19.42 -1.12 7.92
CA GLN A 230 -20.12 -0.85 9.17
C GLN A 230 -21.29 0.11 8.99
N TRP A 231 -21.73 0.33 7.74
CA TRP A 231 -22.85 1.23 7.46
C TRP A 231 -24.15 0.66 8.04
N PRO A 232 -24.96 1.47 8.76
CA PRO A 232 -26.21 0.97 9.31
C PRO A 232 -27.18 0.53 8.21
N TRP A 233 -27.42 -0.78 8.14
CA TRP A 233 -28.41 -1.39 7.26
C TRP A 233 -29.05 -2.60 7.93
N GLU A 234 -30.04 -2.33 8.77
CA GLU A 234 -30.62 -3.32 9.68
C GLU A 234 -32.11 -3.50 9.42
N ASP A 235 -32.58 -4.73 9.30
CA ASP A 235 -34.03 -5.05 9.31
C ASP A 235 -34.58 -5.19 10.73
N ASN A 236 -33.73 -5.58 11.68
CA ASN A 236 -34.08 -5.79 13.08
C ASN A 236 -33.13 -5.02 14.01
N PRO A 237 -33.60 -4.49 15.16
CA PRO A 237 -32.73 -3.81 16.11
C PRO A 237 -31.67 -4.75 16.70
N LYS A 238 -30.42 -4.28 16.80
CA LYS A 238 -29.32 -5.04 17.41
C LYS A 238 -29.33 -5.09 18.94
N THR A 239 -30.10 -4.21 19.60
CA THR A 239 -30.22 -4.16 21.06
C THR A 239 -31.67 -3.95 21.50
N LYS A 240 -31.98 -4.34 22.73
CA LYS A 240 -33.34 -4.27 23.31
C LYS A 240 -33.96 -2.87 23.30
N ASN A 241 -33.13 -1.82 23.33
CA ASN A 241 -33.59 -0.43 23.42
C ASN A 241 -33.30 0.39 22.13
N SER A 242 -32.88 -0.26 21.05
CA SER A 242 -32.60 0.39 19.77
C SER A 242 -33.73 0.19 18.76
N ARG A 243 -33.74 1.02 17.72
CA ARG A 243 -34.53 0.79 16.51
C ARG A 243 -33.61 0.24 15.43
N ALA A 244 -34.13 -0.63 14.58
CA ALA A 244 -33.45 -0.99 13.33
C ALA A 244 -33.21 0.31 12.53
N ALA A 245 -32.02 0.47 11.99
CA ALA A 245 -31.65 1.64 11.22
C ALA A 245 -31.11 1.23 9.85
N LYS A 246 -31.67 1.84 8.81
CA LYS A 246 -31.12 1.84 7.45
C LYS A 246 -30.75 3.27 7.09
N TRP A 247 -29.48 3.50 6.84
CA TRP A 247 -28.97 4.80 6.39
C TRP A 247 -28.91 4.78 4.87
N HIS A 248 -29.96 5.32 4.24
CA HIS A 248 -30.14 5.25 2.80
C HIS A 248 -29.20 6.18 2.02
N VAL A 249 -28.73 5.72 0.87
CA VAL A 249 -28.01 6.52 -0.13
C VAL A 249 -28.79 6.41 -1.43
N ASP A 250 -29.75 7.32 -1.64
CA ASP A 250 -30.75 7.20 -2.71
C ASP A 250 -30.60 8.27 -3.81
N ASN A 251 -29.75 9.27 -3.56
CA ASN A 251 -29.55 10.44 -4.41
C ASN A 251 -28.20 11.13 -4.12
N GLU A 252 -27.88 12.13 -4.95
CA GLU A 252 -26.66 12.96 -4.87
C GLU A 252 -26.41 13.54 -3.47
N TYR A 253 -27.44 14.11 -2.84
CA TYR A 253 -27.31 14.78 -1.56
C TYR A 253 -26.91 13.80 -0.44
N HIS A 254 -27.33 12.55 -0.52
CA HIS A 254 -26.90 11.52 0.42
C HIS A 254 -25.43 11.14 0.18
N VAL A 255 -25.00 11.08 -1.07
CA VAL A 255 -23.58 10.88 -1.43
C VAL A 255 -22.74 12.05 -0.89
N GLN A 256 -23.17 13.28 -1.11
CA GLN A 256 -22.52 14.47 -0.55
C GLN A 256 -22.45 14.42 0.98
N ALA A 257 -23.52 13.99 1.67
CA ALA A 257 -23.49 13.82 3.13
C ALA A 257 -22.46 12.77 3.57
N LEU A 258 -22.35 11.64 2.86
CA LEU A 258 -21.32 10.63 3.10
C LEU A 258 -19.90 11.21 2.91
N LEU A 259 -19.67 11.92 1.80
CA LEU A 259 -18.36 12.55 1.53
C LEU A 259 -18.00 13.59 2.59
N TRP A 260 -18.97 14.37 3.07
CA TRP A 260 -18.75 15.32 4.16
C TRP A 260 -18.25 14.62 5.43
N VAL A 261 -18.88 13.51 5.83
CA VAL A 261 -18.46 12.73 7.01
C VAL A 261 -17.02 12.18 6.83
N MET A 262 -16.64 11.80 5.62
CA MET A 262 -15.30 11.28 5.34
C MET A 262 -14.23 12.38 5.30
N LEU A 263 -14.56 13.57 4.80
CA LEU A 263 -13.59 14.63 4.49
C LEU A 263 -13.45 15.67 5.60
N ALA A 264 -14.56 16.11 6.21
CA ALA A 264 -14.56 17.22 7.16
C ALA A 264 -13.62 17.03 8.39
N PRO A 265 -13.46 15.81 8.96
CA PRO A 265 -12.52 15.61 10.06
C PRO A 265 -11.04 15.79 9.68
N ILE A 266 -10.71 15.70 8.39
CA ILE A 266 -9.34 15.70 7.87
C ILE A 266 -8.96 17.06 7.28
N PHE A 267 -9.93 17.77 6.69
CA PHE A 267 -9.72 19.02 5.99
C PHE A 267 -10.51 20.15 6.66
N PRO A 268 -9.90 20.89 7.61
CA PRO A 268 -10.58 21.96 8.35
C PRO A 268 -11.11 23.10 7.48
N ASP A 269 -10.55 23.28 6.28
CA ASP A 269 -10.96 24.28 5.30
C ASP A 269 -11.90 23.74 4.21
N LEU A 270 -12.43 22.52 4.36
CA LEU A 270 -13.44 21.97 3.46
C LEU A 270 -14.69 22.87 3.40
N ARG A 271 -15.07 23.25 2.19
CA ARG A 271 -16.25 24.07 1.90
C ARG A 271 -17.30 23.24 1.18
N ARG A 272 -18.57 23.51 1.48
CA ARG A 272 -19.72 23.02 0.71
C ARG A 272 -20.23 24.11 -0.23
N GLU A 273 -20.78 23.69 -1.36
CA GLU A 273 -21.59 24.54 -2.23
C GLU A 273 -20.85 25.80 -2.71
N GLU A 274 -19.60 25.63 -3.12
CA GLU A 274 -18.75 26.76 -3.49
C GLU A 274 -19.07 27.26 -4.90
N TYR A 275 -19.20 28.57 -5.06
CA TYR A 275 -19.44 29.15 -6.38
C TYR A 275 -18.12 29.23 -7.16
N ALA A 276 -18.11 28.65 -8.35
CA ALA A 276 -17.05 28.86 -9.33
C ALA A 276 -17.20 30.28 -9.96
N PRO A 277 -16.15 30.82 -10.60
CA PRO A 277 -16.27 32.10 -11.26
C PRO A 277 -17.33 32.06 -12.36
N GLN A 278 -18.01 33.19 -12.55
CA GLN A 278 -19.16 33.30 -13.44
C GLN A 278 -18.77 33.00 -14.90
N VAL A 279 -19.57 32.17 -15.57
CA VAL A 279 -19.41 31.82 -16.99
C VAL A 279 -20.64 32.30 -17.76
N GLY A 280 -20.51 33.41 -18.47
CA GLY A 280 -21.65 34.05 -19.13
C GLY A 280 -22.73 34.45 -18.11
N PRO A 281 -24.01 34.02 -18.26
CA PRO A 281 -25.07 34.29 -17.28
C PRO A 281 -25.12 33.28 -16.13
N ILE A 282 -24.29 32.23 -16.16
CA ILE A 282 -24.35 31.11 -15.21
C ILE A 282 -23.28 31.32 -14.14
N GLN A 283 -23.65 31.15 -12.86
CA GLN A 283 -22.72 31.05 -11.75
C GLN A 283 -22.68 29.58 -11.30
N PRO A 284 -21.74 28.77 -11.81
CA PRO A 284 -21.70 27.35 -11.49
C PRO A 284 -21.43 27.13 -10.01
N ARG A 285 -22.02 26.09 -9.43
CA ARG A 285 -21.87 25.73 -8.04
C ARG A 285 -21.34 24.31 -7.94
N VAL A 286 -20.19 24.16 -7.30
CA VAL A 286 -19.55 22.87 -7.06
C VAL A 286 -19.94 22.31 -5.71
N ASP A 287 -19.91 20.99 -5.58
CA ASP A 287 -20.35 20.33 -4.35
C ASP A 287 -19.39 20.59 -3.19
N PHE A 288 -18.08 20.43 -3.41
CA PHE A 288 -17.06 20.71 -2.41
C PHE A 288 -15.83 21.41 -2.98
N GLY A 289 -15.20 22.23 -2.13
CA GLY A 289 -13.90 22.83 -2.38
C GLY A 289 -12.96 22.62 -1.18
N ILE A 290 -11.69 22.33 -1.46
CA ILE A 290 -10.60 22.30 -0.47
C ILE A 290 -9.56 23.34 -0.92
N PRO A 291 -9.66 24.60 -0.44
CA PRO A 291 -8.81 25.71 -0.86
C PRO A 291 -7.30 25.42 -0.70
N SER A 292 -6.90 24.84 0.42
CA SER A 292 -5.50 24.49 0.72
C SER A 292 -4.89 23.52 -0.30
N LEU A 293 -5.73 22.72 -0.97
CA LEU A 293 -5.32 21.78 -2.01
C LEU A 293 -5.59 22.31 -3.43
N ARG A 294 -6.26 23.46 -3.56
CA ARG A 294 -6.76 24.02 -4.82
C ARG A 294 -7.62 23.00 -5.58
N LEU A 295 -8.36 22.18 -4.84
CA LEU A 295 -9.14 21.05 -5.35
C LEU A 295 -10.65 21.30 -5.24
N LEU A 296 -11.37 21.02 -6.31
CA LEU A 296 -12.82 20.84 -6.33
C LEU A 296 -13.17 19.36 -6.31
N ILE A 297 -14.29 19.02 -5.68
CA ILE A 297 -14.82 17.65 -5.68
C ILE A 297 -16.27 17.70 -6.14
N GLU A 298 -16.59 16.91 -7.16
CA GLU A 298 -17.93 16.76 -7.73
C GLU A 298 -18.48 15.38 -7.35
N ALA A 299 -19.68 15.30 -6.78
CA ALA A 299 -20.34 14.05 -6.44
C ALA A 299 -21.43 13.71 -7.47
N LYS A 300 -21.50 12.46 -7.91
CA LYS A 300 -22.50 11.94 -8.84
C LYS A 300 -23.16 10.65 -8.35
N PHE A 301 -24.43 10.45 -8.64
CA PHE A 301 -25.23 9.27 -8.29
C PHE A 301 -25.76 8.63 -9.57
N ALA A 302 -25.14 7.51 -9.94
CA ALA A 302 -25.55 6.72 -11.09
C ALA A 302 -26.58 5.67 -10.68
N ARG A 303 -27.85 5.89 -10.99
CA ARG A 303 -28.92 4.91 -10.73
C ARG A 303 -28.86 3.70 -11.66
N THR A 304 -28.42 3.89 -12.90
CA THR A 304 -28.41 2.89 -13.96
C THR A 304 -27.05 2.88 -14.67
N ARG A 305 -26.75 1.81 -15.42
CA ARG A 305 -25.56 1.73 -16.27
C ARG A 305 -25.49 2.88 -17.28
N ALA A 306 -26.63 3.31 -17.82
CA ALA A 306 -26.69 4.44 -18.76
C ALA A 306 -26.33 5.76 -18.07
N ALA A 307 -26.88 6.01 -16.87
CA ALA A 307 -26.54 7.18 -16.07
C ALA A 307 -25.05 7.18 -15.69
N LEU A 308 -24.48 6.01 -15.34
CA LEU A 308 -23.05 5.88 -15.06
C LEU A 308 -22.20 6.33 -16.25
N LYS A 309 -22.56 5.95 -17.48
CA LYS A 309 -21.84 6.38 -18.68
C LYS A 309 -22.04 7.86 -18.97
N GLU A 310 -23.25 8.38 -18.76
CA GLU A 310 -23.57 9.79 -18.97
C GLU A 310 -22.75 10.73 -18.07
N THR A 311 -22.36 10.28 -16.87
CA THR A 311 -21.49 11.08 -15.99
C THR A 311 -20.18 11.53 -16.66
N VAL A 312 -19.65 10.79 -17.65
CA VAL A 312 -18.45 11.22 -18.39
C VAL A 312 -18.70 12.51 -19.18
N ASN A 313 -19.89 12.65 -19.77
CA ASN A 313 -20.28 13.84 -20.54
C ASN A 313 -20.56 15.03 -19.62
N GLU A 314 -21.26 14.79 -18.51
CA GLU A 314 -21.53 15.82 -17.50
C GLU A 314 -20.21 16.40 -16.96
N ILE A 315 -19.24 15.56 -16.62
CA ILE A 315 -17.94 15.99 -16.14
C ILE A 315 -17.15 16.78 -17.20
N ALA A 316 -17.31 16.48 -18.49
CA ALA A 316 -16.70 17.28 -19.56
C ALA A 316 -17.20 18.73 -19.54
N GLN A 317 -18.50 18.89 -19.32
CA GLN A 317 -19.16 20.19 -19.21
C GLN A 317 -18.74 20.91 -17.92
N ASP A 318 -18.76 20.21 -16.79
CA ASP A 318 -18.38 20.75 -15.48
C ASP A 318 -16.91 21.20 -15.44
N ASN A 319 -16.01 20.39 -16.00
CA ASN A 319 -14.60 20.73 -16.18
C ASN A 319 -14.40 22.02 -17.01
N SER A 320 -15.29 22.29 -17.96
CA SER A 320 -15.22 23.53 -18.75
C SER A 320 -15.79 24.73 -17.98
N ASN A 321 -16.83 24.53 -17.19
CA ASN A 321 -17.53 25.59 -16.46
C ASN A 321 -16.81 26.06 -15.19
N TYR A 322 -16.12 25.17 -14.48
CA TYR A 322 -15.55 25.49 -13.16
C TYR A 322 -14.22 26.25 -13.23
N PHE A 323 -13.50 26.13 -14.34
CA PHE A 323 -12.15 26.67 -14.50
C PHE A 323 -12.11 27.84 -15.47
N THR A 324 -12.85 28.90 -15.16
CA THR A 324 -12.64 30.22 -15.79
C THR A 324 -11.56 31.02 -15.06
N THR A 325 -10.78 31.79 -15.80
CA THR A 325 -9.61 32.50 -15.25
C THR A 325 -10.02 33.86 -14.71
N PRO A 326 -9.62 34.24 -13.46
CA PRO A 326 -8.85 33.47 -12.48
C PRO A 326 -9.73 32.68 -11.48
N SER A 327 -9.36 31.42 -11.21
CA SER A 327 -9.99 30.56 -10.19
C SER A 327 -9.01 30.23 -9.06
N ALA A 328 -9.52 30.15 -7.82
CA ALA A 328 -8.75 29.67 -6.66
C ALA A 328 -8.45 28.16 -6.74
N TYR A 329 -9.14 27.46 -7.64
CA TYR A 329 -9.05 26.03 -7.85
C TYR A 329 -8.46 25.72 -9.23
N ASP A 330 -7.68 24.64 -9.33
CA ASP A 330 -7.07 24.21 -10.58
C ASP A 330 -7.15 22.70 -10.84
N ARG A 331 -7.83 21.98 -9.95
CA ARG A 331 -7.98 20.52 -10.00
C ARG A 331 -9.41 20.11 -9.65
N LEU A 332 -9.87 19.03 -10.26
CA LEU A 332 -11.18 18.42 -10.07
C LEU A 332 -11.00 16.94 -9.74
N LEU A 333 -11.66 16.47 -8.69
CA LEU A 333 -11.82 15.06 -8.34
C LEU A 333 -13.29 14.69 -8.46
N VAL A 334 -13.58 13.61 -9.17
CA VAL A 334 -14.96 13.14 -9.33
C VAL A 334 -15.21 11.95 -8.40
N PHE A 335 -16.33 11.95 -7.68
CA PHE A 335 -16.81 10.80 -6.94
C PHE A 335 -18.14 10.33 -7.52
N VAL A 336 -18.24 9.08 -7.92
CA VAL A 336 -19.48 8.50 -8.47
C VAL A 336 -19.95 7.35 -7.60
N TRP A 337 -21.16 7.47 -7.05
CA TRP A 337 -21.90 6.37 -6.45
C TRP A 337 -22.65 5.59 -7.52
N ASP A 338 -22.24 4.34 -7.76
CA ASP A 338 -22.93 3.43 -8.67
C ASP A 338 -23.94 2.57 -7.90
N ASN A 339 -25.20 2.97 -7.95
CA ASN A 339 -26.27 2.32 -7.22
C ASN A 339 -26.56 0.89 -7.73
N GLY A 340 -26.30 0.64 -9.01
CA GLY A 340 -26.55 -0.65 -9.65
C GLY A 340 -25.37 -1.62 -9.65
N ALA A 341 -24.22 -1.22 -9.08
CA ALA A 341 -23.03 -2.04 -8.91
C ALA A 341 -22.46 -2.63 -10.23
N HIS A 342 -22.44 -1.83 -11.29
CA HIS A 342 -21.89 -2.12 -12.62
C HIS A 342 -20.35 -2.02 -12.63
N SER A 343 -19.69 -2.75 -11.73
CA SER A 343 -18.24 -2.68 -11.51
C SER A 343 -17.39 -2.95 -12.75
N GLU A 344 -17.92 -3.69 -13.73
CA GLU A 344 -17.27 -3.98 -15.00
C GLU A 344 -17.02 -2.73 -15.87
N ASP A 345 -17.81 -1.67 -15.69
CA ASP A 345 -17.68 -0.42 -16.44
C ASP A 345 -16.77 0.60 -15.74
N HIS A 346 -16.46 0.42 -14.45
CA HIS A 346 -15.81 1.43 -13.62
C HIS A 346 -14.46 1.86 -14.17
N ALA A 347 -13.63 0.90 -14.62
CA ALA A 347 -12.30 1.20 -15.16
C ALA A 347 -12.39 2.10 -16.40
N LEU A 348 -13.31 1.78 -17.32
CA LEU A 348 -13.49 2.53 -18.57
C LEU A 348 -14.05 3.93 -18.31
N VAL A 349 -15.05 4.06 -17.43
CA VAL A 349 -15.66 5.35 -17.07
C VAL A 349 -14.63 6.24 -16.37
N ARG A 350 -13.87 5.69 -15.42
CA ARG A 350 -12.77 6.38 -14.74
C ARG A 350 -11.71 6.88 -15.73
N GLU A 351 -11.28 6.02 -16.66
CA GLU A 351 -10.31 6.41 -17.69
C GLU A 351 -10.88 7.50 -18.61
N GLY A 352 -12.15 7.41 -18.98
CA GLY A 352 -12.85 8.44 -19.77
C GLY A 352 -12.80 9.82 -19.11
N MET A 353 -13.08 9.92 -17.81
CA MET A 353 -13.04 11.18 -17.05
C MET A 353 -11.62 11.74 -16.92
N ARG A 354 -10.61 10.87 -16.74
CA ARG A 354 -9.21 11.28 -16.58
C ARG A 354 -8.56 11.87 -17.85
N LYS A 355 -9.25 11.82 -18.99
CA LYS A 355 -8.79 12.47 -20.24
C LYS A 355 -8.91 13.99 -20.20
N TYR A 356 -9.69 14.55 -19.28
CA TYR A 356 -9.83 15.99 -19.13
C TYR A 356 -8.73 16.56 -18.23
N ASP A 357 -8.04 17.61 -18.71
CA ASP A 357 -6.79 18.15 -18.15
C ASP A 357 -6.82 18.45 -16.64
N ARG A 358 -7.95 18.94 -16.13
CA ARG A 358 -8.08 19.32 -14.70
C ARG A 358 -8.59 18.19 -13.82
N VAL A 359 -9.02 17.07 -14.40
CA VAL A 359 -9.51 15.90 -13.66
C VAL A 359 -8.32 15.06 -13.20
N ILE A 360 -8.01 15.11 -11.90
CA ILE A 360 -6.89 14.35 -11.35
C ILE A 360 -7.19 12.85 -11.27
N ASP A 361 -8.45 12.51 -10.96
CA ASP A 361 -8.93 11.15 -10.82
C ASP A 361 -10.46 11.13 -10.77
N ALA A 362 -11.02 9.92 -10.93
CA ALA A 362 -12.42 9.63 -10.66
C ALA A 362 -12.52 8.38 -9.78
N VAL A 363 -13.20 8.52 -8.64
CA VAL A 363 -13.46 7.45 -7.67
C VAL A 363 -14.88 6.96 -7.87
N ILE A 364 -15.03 5.72 -8.32
CA ILE A 364 -16.34 5.10 -8.55
C ILE A 364 -16.54 4.01 -7.52
N VAL A 365 -17.66 4.07 -6.79
CA VAL A 365 -17.97 3.16 -5.68
C VAL A 365 -19.34 2.55 -5.90
N SER A 366 -19.38 1.23 -6.01
CA SER A 366 -20.64 0.48 -6.05
C SER A 366 -21.34 0.53 -4.70
N ARG A 367 -22.67 0.61 -4.71
CA ARG A 367 -23.48 0.33 -3.53
C ARG A 367 -23.10 -1.06 -2.96
N PRO A 368 -22.79 -1.17 -1.66
CA PRO A 368 -22.50 -2.46 -1.02
C PRO A 368 -23.64 -3.47 -1.18
N GLY A 369 -23.29 -4.74 -1.40
CA GLY A 369 -24.28 -5.81 -1.59
C GLY A 369 -25.23 -6.02 -0.39
N HIS A 370 -24.78 -5.77 0.84
CA HIS A 370 -25.63 -5.88 2.02
C HIS A 370 -26.70 -4.78 2.10
N MET A 371 -26.56 -3.70 1.32
CA MET A 371 -27.56 -2.64 1.18
C MET A 371 -28.58 -2.95 0.08
N ALA A 372 -28.55 -4.15 -0.53
CA ALA A 372 -29.58 -4.58 -1.46
C ALA A 372 -30.91 -4.76 -0.73
N ASP A 373 -31.99 -4.20 -1.27
CA ASP A 373 -33.33 -4.58 -0.85
C ASP A 373 -33.56 -6.03 -1.30
N GLU A 374 -34.07 -6.88 -0.41
CA GLU A 374 -34.49 -8.23 -0.81
C GLU A 374 -35.53 -8.11 -1.95
N PRO A 375 -35.45 -8.97 -2.98
CA PRO A 375 -36.53 -9.04 -3.95
C PRO A 375 -37.82 -9.38 -3.20
N VAL A 376 -38.83 -8.52 -3.34
CA VAL A 376 -40.18 -8.75 -2.79
C VAL A 376 -40.61 -10.15 -3.23
N LYS A 377 -40.73 -11.09 -2.28
CA LYS A 377 -41.36 -12.39 -2.55
C LYS A 377 -42.74 -12.11 -3.13
N ALA A 378 -42.96 -12.47 -4.39
CA ALA A 378 -44.27 -12.38 -5.00
C ALA A 378 -45.27 -13.09 -4.09
N ALA A 379 -46.32 -12.38 -3.66
CA ALA A 379 -47.38 -12.97 -2.88
C ALA A 379 -47.94 -14.17 -3.65
N GLU A 380 -47.85 -15.36 -3.07
CA GLU A 380 -48.54 -16.53 -3.59
C GLU A 380 -50.04 -16.19 -3.67
N PRO A 381 -50.71 -16.44 -4.81
CA PRO A 381 -52.14 -16.19 -4.91
C PRO A 381 -52.83 -17.07 -3.87
N SER A 382 -53.55 -16.42 -2.96
CA SER A 382 -54.42 -17.07 -1.99
C SER A 382 -55.33 -18.04 -2.74
N GLY A 383 -55.18 -19.34 -2.48
CA GLY A 383 -56.07 -20.35 -3.01
C GLY A 383 -57.51 -20.01 -2.64
N GLU A 384 -58.32 -19.71 -3.65
CA GLU A 384 -59.77 -19.72 -3.53
C GLU A 384 -60.19 -21.12 -3.09
N GLY A 385 -60.93 -21.16 -1.97
CA GLY A 385 -61.55 -22.36 -1.49
C GLY A 385 -62.69 -22.75 -2.42
N ASP A 386 -62.60 -23.96 -2.99
CA ASP A 386 -63.77 -24.64 -3.52
C ASP A 386 -64.58 -25.22 -2.36
N ALA A 387 -65.74 -24.61 -2.13
CA ALA A 387 -66.88 -25.21 -1.47
C ALA A 387 -68.03 -25.27 -2.48
N GLN A 388 -68.19 -26.42 -3.14
CA GLN A 388 -69.49 -27.06 -3.42
C GLN A 388 -69.33 -28.49 -3.92
#